data_AF-A0A2T2SUD5-F1
#
_entry.id   AF-A0A2T2SUD5-F1
#
_cell.length_a   1.000
_cell.length_b   1.000
_cell.length_c   1.000
_cell.angle_alpha   90.00
_cell.angle_beta   90.00
_cell.angle_gamma   90.00
#
_symmetry.space_group_name_H-M   'P 1'
#
loop_
_entity.id
_entity.type
_entity.pdbx_description
1 polymer ?
#
loop_
_entity_poly.entity_id
_entity_poly.type
_entity_poly.pdbx_seq_one_letter_code
_entity_poly.pdbx_strand_id
1 'polypeptide(L)'
;EKPDVIVGLWGPEYDSSRLLDLHPAWDVVPALRNDRVYSFPSALFARPAPRILQGARRLAQRLHPELFSPSSARSRNASSSPSPTPSDP
;
A
#
# COMPACT_ATOMS: atom_id res chain seq x y z
N GLU A 1 17.39 13.11 -0.56
CA GLU A 1 16.87 11.87 0.05
C GLU A 1 16.45 10.90 -1.06
N LYS A 2 16.56 9.59 -0.87
CA LYS A 2 16.19 8.58 -1.90
C LYS A 2 14.90 7.87 -1.47
N PRO A 3 13.95 7.60 -2.38
CA PRO A 3 12.67 7.02 -2.00
C PRO A 3 12.76 5.53 -1.67
N ASP A 4 11.99 5.12 -0.65
CA ASP A 4 11.79 3.71 -0.29
C ASP A 4 10.70 3.02 -1.12
N VAL A 5 9.87 3.81 -1.80
CA VAL A 5 8.78 3.35 -2.66
C VAL A 5 8.65 4.29 -3.86
N ILE A 6 8.47 3.72 -5.05
CA ILE A 6 8.08 4.47 -6.25
C ILE A 6 6.68 4.04 -6.65
N VAL A 7 5.78 5.01 -6.84
CA VAL A 7 4.43 4.77 -7.32
C VAL A 7 4.27 5.48 -8.67
N GLY A 8 4.09 4.70 -9.72
CA GLY A 8 3.81 5.19 -11.06
C GLY A 8 2.36 5.00 -11.46
N LEU A 9 1.91 5.86 -12.36
CA LEU A 9 0.57 5.77 -12.96
C LEU A 9 0.64 5.28 -14.41
N TRP A 10 1.57 4.36 -14.69
CA TRP A 10 1.91 3.91 -16.04
C TRP A 10 0.97 2.82 -16.59
N GLY A 11 0.03 2.34 -15.78
CA GLY A 11 -0.88 1.26 -16.14
C GLY A 11 -0.47 -0.12 -15.60
N PRO A 12 -1.39 -1.10 -15.59
CA PRO A 12 -1.17 -2.39 -14.97
C PRO A 12 -0.15 -3.28 -15.70
N GLU A 13 0.12 -3.03 -16.98
CA GLU A 13 1.06 -3.78 -17.81
C GLU A 13 2.50 -3.22 -17.77
N TYR A 14 2.74 -2.14 -17.01
CA TYR A 14 4.07 -1.54 -16.94
C TYR A 14 5.04 -2.44 -16.17
N ASP A 15 6.15 -2.79 -16.84
CA ASP A 15 7.28 -3.49 -16.25
C ASP A 15 8.23 -2.49 -15.56
N SER A 16 8.39 -2.64 -14.24
CA SER A 16 9.25 -1.81 -13.41
C SER A 16 10.74 -1.99 -13.69
N SER A 17 11.15 -3.13 -14.26
CA SER A 17 12.56 -3.40 -14.60
C SER A 17 13.12 -2.36 -15.59
N ARG A 18 12.25 -1.85 -16.47
CA ARG A 18 12.57 -0.81 -17.45
C ARG A 18 13.13 0.48 -16.84
N LEU A 19 12.85 0.77 -15.56
CA LEU A 19 13.40 1.96 -14.90
C LEU A 19 14.93 1.89 -14.76
N LEU A 20 15.52 0.71 -14.53
CA LEU A 20 16.97 0.57 -14.46
C LEU A 20 17.61 0.66 -15.84
N ASP A 21 16.95 0.16 -16.88
CA ASP A 21 17.42 0.29 -18.26
C ASP A 21 17.47 1.75 -18.70
N LEU A 22 16.44 2.53 -18.36
CA LEU A 22 16.34 3.95 -18.69
C LEU A 22 17.19 4.85 -17.79
N HIS A 23 17.37 4.43 -16.54
CA HIS A 23 18.09 5.20 -15.52
C HIS A 23 19.07 4.30 -14.76
N PRO A 24 20.21 3.93 -15.37
CA PRO A 24 21.17 3.01 -14.74
C PRO A 24 21.69 3.51 -13.38
N ALA A 25 21.82 4.82 -13.20
CA ALA A 25 22.25 5.45 -11.95
C ALA A 25 21.20 5.36 -10.81
N TRP A 26 20.02 4.81 -11.06
CA TRP A 26 18.99 4.58 -10.04
C TRP A 26 19.14 3.23 -9.34
N ASP A 27 20.15 2.45 -9.69
CA ASP A 27 20.55 1.22 -8.99
C ASP A 27 20.78 1.44 -7.47
N VAL A 28 21.10 2.66 -7.05
CA VAL A 28 21.27 3.05 -5.64
C VAL A 28 19.99 3.41 -4.90
N VAL A 29 18.83 3.42 -5.57
CA VAL A 29 17.55 3.82 -4.98
C VAL A 29 16.93 2.62 -4.23
N PRO A 30 16.59 2.76 -2.93
CA PRO A 30 16.03 1.66 -2.15
C PRO A 30 14.76 1.04 -2.74
N ALA A 31 13.88 1.85 -3.34
CA ALA A 31 12.67 1.36 -3.99
C ALA A 31 12.97 0.34 -5.11
N LEU A 32 14.02 0.53 -5.90
CA LEU A 32 14.39 -0.40 -6.97
C LEU A 32 15.12 -1.63 -6.41
N ARG A 33 16.01 -1.45 -5.43
CA ARG A 33 16.73 -2.57 -4.77
C ARG A 33 15.81 -3.54 -4.05
N ASN A 34 14.73 -3.03 -3.47
CA ASN A 34 13.80 -3.81 -2.64
C ASN A 34 12.53 -4.23 -3.40
N ASP A 35 12.49 -4.06 -4.73
CA ASP A 35 11.31 -4.34 -5.58
C ASP A 35 10.03 -3.66 -5.08
N ARG A 36 10.14 -2.39 -4.67
CA ARG A 36 9.05 -1.54 -4.18
C ARG A 36 8.65 -0.48 -5.20
N VAL A 37 8.56 -0.90 -6.46
CA VAL A 37 8.05 -0.09 -7.56
C VAL A 37 6.67 -0.61 -7.95
N TYR A 38 5.65 0.22 -7.79
CA TYR A 38 4.28 -0.14 -8.09
C TYR A 38 3.72 0.73 -9.20
N SER A 39 3.10 0.09 -10.19
CA SER A 39 2.34 0.80 -11.22
C SER A 39 0.84 0.61 -11.01
N PHE A 40 0.07 1.70 -11.15
CA PHE A 40 -1.38 1.70 -11.09
C PHE A 40 -1.99 2.30 -12.36
N PRO A 41 -3.23 1.94 -12.70
CA PRO A 41 -3.99 2.67 -13.71
C PRO A 41 -4.16 4.14 -13.29
N SER A 42 -3.78 5.06 -14.17
CA SER A 42 -3.93 6.51 -13.94
C SER A 42 -5.37 6.92 -13.63
N ALA A 43 -6.37 6.21 -14.19
CA ALA A 43 -7.79 6.44 -13.95
C ALA A 43 -8.22 6.31 -12.47
N LEU A 44 -7.40 5.67 -11.62
CA LEU A 44 -7.65 5.57 -10.18
C LEU A 44 -7.25 6.84 -9.41
N PHE A 45 -6.34 7.66 -9.95
CA PHE A 45 -5.75 8.80 -9.22
C PHE A 45 -5.93 10.14 -9.94
N ALA A 46 -5.90 10.17 -11.27
CA ALA A 46 -5.94 11.39 -12.08
C ALA A 46 -7.37 11.91 -12.38
N ARG A 47 -8.41 11.29 -11.80
CA ARG A 47 -9.82 11.67 -11.98
C ARG A 47 -10.41 12.05 -10.62
N PRO A 48 -10.83 13.31 -10.39
CA PRO A 48 -11.46 13.70 -9.13
C PRO A 48 -12.81 12.97 -8.97
N ALA A 49 -12.89 12.11 -7.94
CA ALA A 49 -14.04 11.30 -7.50
C ALA A 49 -14.71 10.38 -8.57
N PRO A 50 -15.38 9.28 -8.18
CA PRO A 50 -15.34 8.54 -6.90
C PRO A 50 -14.13 7.58 -6.79
N ARG A 51 -13.32 7.45 -7.85
CA ARG A 51 -12.30 6.40 -7.97
C ARG A 51 -11.04 6.62 -7.12
N ILE A 52 -10.81 7.84 -6.64
CA ILE A 52 -9.64 8.15 -5.80
C ILE A 52 -9.61 7.34 -4.50
N LEU A 53 -10.78 7.06 -3.92
CA LEU A 53 -10.89 6.20 -2.74
C LEU A 53 -10.49 4.75 -3.06
N GLN A 54 -10.88 4.26 -4.23
CA GLN A 54 -10.47 2.94 -4.70
C GLN A 54 -8.96 2.88 -4.95
N GLY A 55 -8.37 3.92 -5.55
CA GLY A 55 -6.93 4.07 -5.72
C GLY A 55 -6.18 4.06 -4.39
N ALA A 56 -6.62 4.88 -3.44
CA ALA A 56 -6.03 4.97 -2.10
C ALA A 56 -6.08 3.62 -1.35
N ARG A 57 -7.21 2.91 -1.40
CA ARG A 57 -7.34 1.59 -0.76
C ARG A 57 -6.38 0.56 -1.39
N ARG A 58 -6.26 0.53 -2.72
CA ARG A 58 -5.35 -0.39 -3.41
C ARG A 58 -3.89 -0.06 -3.12
N LEU A 59 -3.55 1.22 -3.04
CA LEU A 59 -2.21 1.66 -2.65
C LEU A 59 -1.89 1.20 -1.22
N ALA A 60 -2.79 1.46 -0.26
CA ALA A 60 -2.62 1.03 1.12
C ALA A 60 -2.42 -0.49 1.26
N GLN A 61 -3.18 -1.30 0.50
CA GLN A 61 -3.02 -2.76 0.47
C GLN A 61 -1.63 -3.22 -0.01
N ARG A 62 -1.00 -2.49 -0.94
CA ARG A 62 0.34 -2.80 -1.43
C ARG A 62 1.43 -2.35 -0.47
N LEU A 63 1.25 -1.18 0.17
CA LEU A 63 2.25 -0.63 1.07
C LEU A 63 2.25 -1.29 2.46
N HIS A 64 1.08 -1.75 2.91
CA HIS A 64 0.87 -2.26 4.26
C HIS A 64 0.08 -3.58 4.26
N PRO A 65 0.56 -4.64 3.59
CA PRO A 65 -0.17 -5.92 3.48
C PRO A 65 -0.52 -6.54 4.85
N GLU A 66 0.26 -6.27 5.89
CA GLU A 66 0.03 -6.68 7.27
C GLU A 66 -1.30 -6.14 7.84
N LEU A 67 -1.72 -4.94 7.43
CA LEU A 67 -2.95 -4.32 7.91
C LEU A 67 -4.21 -4.91 7.25
N PHE A 68 -4.05 -5.54 6.08
CA PHE A 68 -5.15 -6.11 5.29
C PHE A 68 -5.19 -7.65 5.33
N SER A 69 -4.25 -8.29 6.02
CA SER A 69 -4.25 -9.74 6.25
C SER A 69 -5.33 -10.14 7.27
N PRO A 70 -5.99 -11.30 7.11
CA PRO A 70 -7.12 -11.72 7.96
C PRO A 70 -6.76 -11.85 9.45
N SER A 71 -5.47 -12.05 9.76
CA SER A 71 -4.98 -12.10 11.14
C SER A 71 -5.06 -10.74 11.87
N SER A 72 -4.94 -9.62 11.15
CA SER A 72 -4.99 -8.27 11.76
C SER A 72 -6.41 -7.90 12.24
N ALA A 73 -7.45 -8.45 11.58
CA ALA A 73 -8.84 -8.25 11.97
C ALA A 73 -9.19 -8.91 13.31
N ARG A 74 -8.56 -10.05 13.62
CA ARG A 74 -8.81 -10.80 14.86
C ARG A 74 -8.23 -10.10 16.10
N SER A 75 -7.13 -9.36 15.95
CA SER A 75 -6.53 -8.58 17.05
C SER A 75 -7.32 -7.32 17.42
N ARG A 76 -8.12 -6.74 16.51
CA ARG A 76 -8.93 -5.54 16.80
C ARG A 76 -10.22 -5.86 17.57
N ASN A 77 -10.79 -7.04 17.37
CA ASN A 77 -12.03 -7.45 18.05
C ASN A 77 -11.80 -7.98 19.48
N ALA A 78 -10.57 -8.35 19.84
CA ALA A 78 -10.25 -8.83 21.18
C ALA A 78 -10.11 -7.69 22.22
N SER A 79 -9.92 -6.44 21.76
CA SER A 79 -9.74 -5.28 22.64
C SER A 79 -11.06 -4.57 23.01
N SER A 80 -12.19 -5.08 22.55
CA SER A 80 -13.53 -4.52 22.80
C SER A 80 -14.44 -5.51 23.54
N SER A 81 -13.90 -6.24 24.52
CA SER A 81 -14.72 -6.92 25.51
C SER A 81 -15.11 -5.92 26.60
N PRO A 82 -16.41 -5.66 26.85
CA PRO A 82 -16.82 -4.85 27.98
C PRO A 82 -16.45 -5.61 29.27
N SER A 83 -15.80 -4.91 30.21
CA SER A 83 -15.48 -5.44 31.54
C SER A 83 -16.74 -6.02 32.21
N PRO A 84 -16.66 -7.17 32.89
CA PRO A 84 -17.76 -7.65 33.71
C PRO A 84 -18.00 -6.63 34.83
N THR A 85 -19.19 -6.05 34.89
CA THR A 85 -19.65 -5.27 36.03
C THR A 85 -19.61 -6.15 37.28
N PRO A 86 -18.96 -5.74 38.38
CA PRO A 86 -19.08 -6.45 39.63
C PRO A 86 -20.51 -6.25 40.13
N SER A 87 -21.30 -7.32 40.06
CA SER A 87 -22.48 -7.49 40.90
C SER A 87 -21.98 -7.71 42.31
N ASP A 88 -22.43 -6.90 43.26
CA ASP A 88 -22.38 -7.28 44.67
C ASP A 88 -23.66 -6.79 45.39
N PRO A 89 -24.04 -7.49 46.48
CA PRO A 89 -25.41 -7.72 46.95
C PRO A 89 -26.06 -6.61 47.78
#